data_AF-A0A8H7KS28-F1
#
_entry.id   AF-A0A8H7KS28-F1
#
_cell.length_a   1.000
_cell.length_b   1.000
_cell.length_c   1.000
_cell.angle_alpha   90.00
_cell.angle_beta   90.00
_cell.angle_gamma   90.00
#
_symmetry.space_group_name_H-M   'P 1'
#
loop_
_entity.id
_entity.type
_entity.pdbx_description
1 polymer ?
#
loop_
_entity_poly.entity_id
_entity_poly.type
_entity_poly.pdbx_seq_one_letter_code
_entity_poly.pdbx_strand_id
1 'polypeptide(L)'
;MSSPPSFFPTSALDHAAAGLGAGVVAVLCMHPLDLLKVKFQVATTPPPGGVGRAILSSLRDIRAQEGWRGLYRGVGPNIAGNAASWGFYFLFYNMLKKRATGDEPGFVMSPGAYLLCSAQASAVTAVMTNPLWVVKVRMFTTRADAPTAYRGLWHGLASIYRADGVRGLWRGTSLALFGVSNGALQFVAYEKMKEWGFARKRRQFAREGREMTPADDKLSNTSYTIMSGAAKLAALTSTYPYQVVRSRIQNNATTHLYPTIPATIKRTWAAEGVKGFYRGLGTNLVRVLPGTCVTFVVYENLAWLLKTTAAQRAAREAIGLLRVLERQSPEVIHALHLMTIAFAFRCATSALRRPANVLTVTRRPGAITAVSVRHAGHRAPMPGTNHPRNEAIPHRAAHLVAEDGSLGPLTPLRTLLAAVDPATHFLELVGTNPAAPIVKLKSKKEHFLKQKEWNKRQKAVATSNVTKEVQMSWGVEAGDLAHKLRKVRKELEKGSRVELVFSPKVPQRPPTAAHMSERLKEATVHIAEFAKEWAPRKVEGAVAIMYLKALEDAKKPSNAA
;
A
#
# COMPACT_ATOMS: atom_id res chain seq x y z
N MET A 1 0.23 -25.54 -7.66
CA MET A 1 -0.24 -24.14 -7.61
C MET A 1 0.43 -23.40 -8.76
N SER A 2 -0.28 -23.17 -9.87
CA SER A 2 0.23 -22.34 -10.97
C SER A 2 0.20 -20.87 -10.53
N SER A 3 1.27 -20.14 -10.83
CA SER A 3 1.35 -18.69 -10.61
C SER A 3 0.15 -18.00 -11.26
N PRO A 4 -0.39 -16.92 -10.65
CA PRO A 4 -1.49 -16.17 -11.26
C PRO A 4 -1.10 -15.71 -12.68
N PRO A 5 -2.05 -15.70 -13.63
CA PRO A 5 -1.76 -15.30 -15.00
C PRO A 5 -1.25 -13.86 -15.02
N SER A 6 -0.04 -13.65 -15.55
CA SER A 6 0.58 -12.36 -15.79
C SER A 6 0.56 -12.04 -17.29
N PHE A 7 0.51 -10.75 -17.63
CA PHE A 7 0.50 -10.30 -19.03
C PHE A 7 1.90 -10.43 -19.65
N PHE A 8 2.91 -10.04 -18.89
CA PHE A 8 4.32 -10.28 -19.16
C PHE A 8 4.79 -11.61 -18.57
N PRO A 9 6.02 -12.08 -18.90
CA PRO A 9 6.55 -13.36 -18.41
C PRO A 9 6.56 -13.52 -16.89
N THR A 10 6.54 -12.41 -16.14
CA THR A 10 6.46 -12.43 -14.67
C THR A 10 5.51 -11.34 -14.16
N SER A 11 4.83 -11.62 -13.04
CA SER A 11 4.01 -10.62 -12.33
C SER A 11 4.81 -9.38 -11.92
N ALA A 12 6.12 -9.51 -11.68
CA ALA A 12 7.00 -8.38 -11.40
C ALA A 12 7.07 -7.38 -12.57
N LEU A 13 7.07 -7.88 -13.81
CA LEU A 13 7.08 -7.03 -15.01
C LEU A 13 5.73 -6.32 -15.21
N ASP A 14 4.61 -6.95 -14.89
CA ASP A 14 3.29 -6.30 -14.90
C ASP A 14 3.25 -5.12 -13.93
N HIS A 15 3.72 -5.33 -12.70
CA HIS A 15 3.81 -4.27 -11.70
C HIS A 15 4.81 -3.17 -12.08
N ALA A 16 5.93 -3.53 -12.73
CA ALA A 16 6.90 -2.56 -13.23
C ALA A 16 6.31 -1.71 -14.37
N ALA A 17 5.58 -2.32 -15.30
CA ALA A 17 4.91 -1.62 -16.41
C ALA A 17 3.81 -0.69 -15.89
N ALA A 18 2.96 -1.17 -14.97
CA ALA A 18 1.95 -0.34 -14.31
C ALA A 18 2.57 0.83 -13.54
N GLY A 19 3.68 0.58 -12.82
CA GLY A 19 4.43 1.60 -12.10
C GLY A 19 5.04 2.67 -13.02
N LEU A 20 5.67 2.25 -14.13
CA LEU A 20 6.22 3.17 -15.13
C LEU A 20 5.12 4.00 -15.80
N GLY A 21 4.03 3.36 -16.24
CA GLY A 21 2.90 4.06 -16.85
C GLY A 21 2.27 5.08 -15.91
N ALA A 22 2.05 4.69 -14.65
CA ALA A 22 1.57 5.59 -13.61
C ALA A 22 2.53 6.76 -13.34
N GLY A 23 3.83 6.50 -13.34
CA GLY A 23 4.86 7.53 -13.22
C GLY A 23 4.83 8.54 -14.38
N VAL A 24 4.70 8.06 -15.62
CA VAL A 24 4.61 8.93 -16.81
C VAL A 24 3.36 9.81 -16.75
N VAL A 25 2.18 9.23 -16.48
CA VAL A 25 0.93 10.00 -16.40
C VAL A 25 1.00 11.02 -15.27
N ALA A 26 1.51 10.65 -14.10
CA ALA A 26 1.68 11.59 -12.99
C ALA A 26 2.66 12.72 -13.34
N VAL A 27 3.76 12.43 -14.04
CA VAL A 27 4.67 13.46 -14.54
C VAL A 27 3.96 14.39 -15.51
N LEU A 28 3.18 13.88 -16.47
CA LEU A 28 2.43 14.71 -17.42
C LEU A 28 1.43 15.62 -16.71
N CYS A 29 0.62 15.09 -15.79
CA CYS A 29 -0.36 15.88 -15.05
C CYS A 29 0.30 16.96 -14.18
N MET A 30 1.43 16.64 -13.53
CA MET A 30 2.10 17.55 -12.60
C MET A 30 3.14 18.45 -13.26
N HIS A 31 3.45 18.25 -14.54
CA HIS A 31 4.54 18.93 -15.24
C HIS A 31 4.47 20.47 -15.15
N PRO A 32 3.30 21.14 -15.26
CA PRO A 32 3.23 22.60 -15.09
C PRO A 32 3.73 23.07 -13.71
N LEU A 33 3.44 22.31 -12.65
CA LEU A 33 3.93 22.60 -11.29
C LEU A 33 5.40 22.24 -11.12
N ASP A 34 5.89 21.21 -11.81
CA ASP A 34 7.31 20.85 -11.85
C ASP A 34 8.15 21.97 -12.46
N LEU A 35 7.69 22.50 -13.59
CA LEU A 35 8.31 23.60 -14.30
C LEU A 35 8.35 24.84 -13.40
N LEU A 36 7.21 25.18 -12.80
CA LEU A 36 7.11 26.35 -11.95
C LEU A 36 7.96 26.24 -10.67
N LYS A 37 8.02 25.04 -10.05
CA LYS A 37 8.90 24.79 -8.91
C LYS A 37 10.34 25.19 -9.24
N VAL A 38 10.89 24.70 -10.36
CA VAL A 38 12.28 24.97 -10.72
C VAL A 38 12.47 26.45 -11.08
N LYS A 39 11.53 27.06 -11.82
CA LYS A 39 11.56 28.51 -12.11
C LYS A 39 11.63 29.34 -10.82
N PHE A 40 10.84 29.00 -9.80
CA PHE A 40 10.89 29.69 -8.51
C PHE A 40 12.16 29.41 -7.70
N GLN A 41 12.73 28.20 -7.78
CA GLN A 41 13.99 27.88 -7.10
C GLN A 41 15.17 28.69 -7.63
N VAL A 42 15.18 28.98 -8.94
CA VAL A 42 16.25 29.75 -9.58
C VAL A 42 15.97 31.25 -9.65
N ALA A 43 14.71 31.68 -9.50
CA ALA A 43 14.33 33.08 -9.50
C ALA A 43 15.11 33.83 -8.42
N THR A 44 15.57 35.03 -8.77
CA THR A 44 16.25 35.99 -7.88
C THR A 44 15.27 37.00 -7.29
N THR A 45 14.16 37.28 -7.99
CA THR A 45 13.05 38.10 -7.49
C THR A 45 11.93 37.25 -6.86
N PRO A 46 11.37 37.68 -5.72
CA PRO A 46 10.21 37.01 -5.13
C PRO A 46 8.97 37.23 -6.00
N PRO A 47 8.17 36.20 -6.28
CA PRO A 47 6.92 36.38 -7.01
C PRO A 47 5.92 37.18 -6.14
N PRO A 48 5.16 38.12 -6.72
CA PRO A 48 4.24 38.97 -5.97
C PRO A 48 3.02 38.17 -5.44
N GLY A 49 2.67 38.38 -4.17
CA GLY A 49 1.52 37.78 -3.50
C GLY A 49 1.79 36.43 -2.81
N GLY A 50 0.73 35.80 -2.32
CA GLY A 50 0.80 34.48 -1.67
C GLY A 50 1.06 33.34 -2.66
N VAL A 51 1.40 32.15 -2.14
CA VAL A 51 1.78 30.96 -2.94
C VAL A 51 0.76 30.64 -4.03
N GLY A 52 -0.54 30.65 -3.72
CA GLY A 52 -1.59 30.36 -4.70
C GLY A 52 -1.68 31.39 -5.83
N ARG A 53 -1.60 32.69 -5.50
CA ARG A 53 -1.62 33.77 -6.50
C ARG A 53 -0.37 33.73 -7.37
N ALA A 54 0.81 33.52 -6.78
CA ALA A 54 2.06 33.35 -7.50
C ALA A 54 2.02 32.17 -8.48
N ILE A 55 1.43 31.04 -8.07
CA ILE A 55 1.26 29.88 -8.96
C ILE A 55 0.33 30.20 -10.13
N LEU A 56 -0.86 30.74 -9.84
CA LEU A 56 -1.86 31.02 -10.86
C LEU A 56 -1.39 32.12 -11.84
N SER A 57 -0.77 33.19 -11.34
CA SER A 57 -0.25 34.26 -12.19
C SER A 57 0.85 33.73 -13.10
N SER A 58 1.85 33.02 -12.55
CA SER A 58 2.95 32.49 -13.36
C SER A 58 2.48 31.46 -14.41
N LEU A 59 1.50 30.61 -14.09
CA LEU A 59 0.92 29.70 -15.08
C LEU A 59 0.18 30.45 -16.19
N ARG A 60 -0.57 31.51 -15.84
CA ARG A 60 -1.26 32.37 -16.80
C ARG A 60 -0.26 33.12 -17.69
N ASP A 61 0.80 33.65 -17.10
CA ASP A 61 1.84 34.41 -17.80
C ASP A 61 2.60 33.51 -18.79
N ILE A 62 2.98 32.29 -18.37
CA ILE A 62 3.63 31.32 -19.27
C ILE A 62 2.68 30.92 -20.40
N ARG A 63 1.39 30.68 -20.11
CA ARG A 63 0.40 30.37 -21.14
C ARG A 63 0.21 31.54 -22.12
N ALA A 64 0.23 32.78 -21.65
CA ALA A 64 0.09 33.95 -22.50
C ALA A 64 1.32 34.19 -23.39
N GLN A 65 2.53 33.95 -22.86
CA GLN A 65 3.79 34.25 -23.56
C GLN A 65 4.32 33.10 -24.42
N GLU A 66 4.20 31.85 -23.96
CA GLU A 66 4.78 30.66 -24.60
C GLU A 66 3.71 29.62 -25.03
N GLY A 67 2.43 29.91 -24.78
CA GLY A 67 1.34 28.99 -25.05
C GLY A 67 1.36 27.73 -24.18
N TRP A 68 0.54 26.74 -24.55
CA TRP A 68 0.50 25.44 -23.87
C TRP A 68 1.80 24.65 -24.01
N ARG A 69 2.56 24.86 -25.08
CA ARG A 69 3.85 24.20 -25.31
C ARG A 69 4.90 24.67 -24.30
N GLY A 70 4.86 25.93 -23.86
CA GLY A 70 5.73 26.44 -22.79
C GLY A 70 5.52 25.75 -21.46
N LEU A 71 4.26 25.47 -21.09
CA LEU A 71 3.93 24.76 -19.84
C LEU A 71 4.48 23.32 -19.82
N TYR A 72 4.63 22.68 -20.98
CA TYR A 72 5.17 21.31 -21.13
C TYR A 72 6.63 21.26 -21.57
N ARG A 73 7.33 22.40 -21.53
CA ARG A 73 8.74 22.48 -21.90
C ARG A 73 9.59 21.61 -20.99
N GLY A 74 10.49 20.81 -21.58
CA GLY A 74 11.37 19.90 -20.85
C GLY A 74 10.70 18.61 -20.34
N VAL A 75 9.49 18.27 -20.80
CA VAL A 75 8.80 17.01 -20.44
C VAL A 75 9.61 15.77 -20.81
N GLY A 76 10.30 15.77 -21.96
CA GLY A 76 11.16 14.66 -22.39
C GLY A 76 12.27 14.34 -21.39
N PRO A 77 13.17 15.30 -21.06
CA PRO A 77 14.15 15.12 -19.99
C PRO A 77 13.55 14.75 -18.63
N ASN A 78 12.35 15.26 -18.30
CA ASN A 78 11.68 14.93 -17.05
C ASN A 78 11.28 13.44 -17.01
N ILE A 79 10.64 12.93 -18.06
CA ILE A 79 10.26 11.51 -18.17
C ILE A 79 11.51 10.63 -18.21
N ALA A 80 12.47 10.95 -19.07
CA ALA A 80 13.71 10.18 -19.20
C ALA A 80 14.51 10.15 -17.88
N GLY A 81 14.62 11.29 -17.19
CA GLY A 81 15.28 11.38 -15.89
C GLY A 81 14.61 10.53 -14.82
N ASN A 82 13.28 10.55 -14.73
CA ASN A 82 12.54 9.72 -13.77
C ASN A 82 12.64 8.23 -14.10
N ALA A 83 12.46 7.85 -15.37
CA ALA A 83 12.55 6.46 -15.81
C ALA A 83 13.96 5.88 -15.57
N ALA A 84 15.00 6.63 -15.95
CA ALA A 84 16.39 6.25 -15.70
C ALA A 84 16.71 6.16 -14.21
N SER A 85 16.19 7.07 -13.38
CA SER A 85 16.42 7.03 -11.93
C SER A 85 15.85 5.76 -11.30
N TRP A 86 14.62 5.38 -11.63
CA TRP A 86 14.03 4.14 -11.11
C TRP A 86 14.72 2.90 -11.68
N GLY A 87 14.99 2.88 -12.99
CA GLY A 87 15.68 1.77 -13.65
C GLY A 87 17.05 1.50 -13.05
N PHE A 88 17.91 2.53 -12.99
CA PHE A 88 19.23 2.42 -12.38
C PHE A 88 19.17 2.11 -10.88
N TYR A 89 18.24 2.72 -10.14
CA TYR A 89 18.08 2.42 -8.72
C TYR A 89 17.82 0.93 -8.49
N PHE A 90 16.82 0.35 -9.16
CA PHE A 90 16.50 -1.07 -9.00
C PHE A 90 17.61 -1.98 -9.52
N LEU A 91 18.26 -1.63 -10.63
CA LEU A 91 19.41 -2.36 -11.16
C LEU A 91 20.53 -2.43 -10.12
N PHE A 92 21.04 -1.28 -9.67
CA PHE A 92 22.16 -1.24 -8.73
C PHE A 92 21.77 -1.76 -7.35
N TYR A 93 20.55 -1.51 -6.88
CA TYR A 93 20.05 -2.06 -5.63
C TYR A 93 20.01 -3.59 -5.67
N ASN A 94 19.50 -4.20 -6.74
CA ASN A 94 19.46 -5.65 -6.87
C ASN A 94 20.85 -6.26 -7.04
N MET A 95 21.77 -5.59 -7.76
CA MET A 95 23.16 -6.03 -7.88
C MET A 95 23.88 -6.00 -6.52
N LEU A 96 23.76 -4.90 -5.78
CA LEU A 96 24.36 -4.75 -4.45
C LEU A 96 23.74 -5.70 -3.44
N LYS A 97 22.41 -5.87 -3.48
CA LYS A 97 21.69 -6.83 -2.64
C LYS A 97 22.13 -8.26 -2.95
N LYS A 98 22.19 -8.68 -4.22
CA LYS A 98 22.67 -10.02 -4.61
C LYS A 98 24.11 -10.25 -4.15
N ARG A 99 24.98 -9.25 -4.32
CA ARG A 99 26.37 -9.32 -3.85
C ARG A 99 26.46 -9.45 -2.32
N ALA A 100 25.58 -8.80 -1.58
CA ALA A 100 25.58 -8.82 -0.11
C ALA A 100 24.88 -10.05 0.48
N THR A 101 23.90 -10.64 -0.19
CA THR A 101 23.26 -11.89 0.22
C THR A 101 24.02 -13.13 -0.22
N GLY A 102 24.88 -13.02 -1.23
CA GLY A 102 25.49 -14.17 -1.90
C GLY A 102 24.45 -15.03 -2.63
N ASP A 103 24.85 -16.26 -2.98
CA ASP A 103 23.96 -17.28 -3.56
C ASP A 103 23.23 -18.12 -2.49
N GLU A 104 23.23 -17.70 -1.22
CA GLU A 104 22.52 -18.41 -0.16
C GLU A 104 21.01 -18.13 -0.17
N PRO A 105 20.17 -19.14 -0.48
CA PRO A 105 18.72 -18.97 -0.46
C PRO A 105 18.24 -18.75 0.99
N GLY A 106 17.69 -17.56 1.25
CA GLY A 106 17.06 -17.21 2.53
C GLY A 106 17.86 -16.28 3.45
N PHE A 107 19.05 -15.82 3.04
CA PHE A 107 19.81 -14.84 3.82
C PHE A 107 19.07 -13.50 3.91
N VAL A 108 18.64 -13.14 5.13
CA VAL A 108 18.00 -11.86 5.44
C VAL A 108 19.05 -10.89 5.95
N MET A 109 19.28 -9.79 5.23
CA MET A 109 20.27 -8.79 5.63
C MET A 109 19.78 -7.99 6.85
N SER A 110 20.73 -7.46 7.64
CA SER A 110 20.36 -6.52 8.70
C SER A 110 19.70 -5.26 8.12
N PRO A 111 18.82 -4.56 8.86
CA PRO A 111 18.22 -3.31 8.40
C PRO A 111 19.26 -2.26 7.98
N GLY A 112 20.39 -2.20 8.68
CA GLY A 112 21.51 -1.31 8.35
C GLY A 112 22.18 -1.67 7.02
N ALA A 113 22.31 -2.96 6.71
CA ALA A 113 22.88 -3.42 5.45
C ALA A 113 21.92 -3.14 4.27
N TYR A 114 20.60 -3.29 4.45
CA TYR A 114 19.61 -2.84 3.45
C TYR A 114 19.68 -1.33 3.19
N LEU A 115 19.81 -0.53 4.25
CA LEU A 115 19.98 0.92 4.13
C LEU A 115 21.29 1.28 3.40
N LEU A 116 22.39 0.59 3.68
CA LEU A 116 23.67 0.82 3.02
C LEU A 116 23.60 0.48 1.52
N CYS A 117 23.02 -0.67 1.16
CA CYS A 117 22.80 -1.03 -0.25
C CYS A 117 21.90 -0.02 -0.97
N SER A 118 20.84 0.44 -0.31
CA SER A 118 19.94 1.48 -0.86
C SER A 118 20.66 2.83 -1.04
N ALA A 119 21.50 3.23 -0.09
CA ALA A 119 22.28 4.46 -0.16
C ALA A 119 23.32 4.41 -1.29
N GLN A 120 24.07 3.30 -1.42
CA GLN A 120 25.04 3.10 -2.50
C GLN A 120 24.35 3.07 -3.87
N ALA A 121 23.25 2.33 -4.02
CA ALA A 121 22.47 2.30 -5.25
C ALA A 121 21.97 3.71 -5.63
N SER A 122 21.49 4.49 -4.65
CA SER A 122 21.04 5.86 -4.85
C SER A 122 22.18 6.80 -5.25
N ALA A 123 23.39 6.62 -4.69
CA ALA A 123 24.56 7.41 -5.02
C ALA A 123 25.01 7.17 -6.47
N VAL A 124 25.15 5.91 -6.89
CA VAL A 124 25.50 5.56 -8.27
C VAL A 124 24.43 6.06 -9.24
N THR A 125 23.15 5.88 -8.90
CA THR A 125 22.03 6.40 -9.69
C THR A 125 22.07 7.92 -9.82
N ALA A 126 22.39 8.65 -8.76
CA ALA A 126 22.49 10.11 -8.79
C ALA A 126 23.61 10.57 -9.73
N VAL A 127 24.76 9.89 -9.74
CA VAL A 127 25.88 10.18 -10.65
C VAL A 127 25.49 9.90 -12.10
N MET A 128 24.86 8.75 -12.38
CA MET A 128 24.47 8.35 -13.74
C MET A 128 23.36 9.23 -14.32
N THR A 129 22.43 9.68 -13.49
CA THR A 129 21.29 10.49 -13.95
C THR A 129 21.55 11.99 -13.92
N ASN A 130 22.65 12.47 -13.32
CA ASN A 130 22.92 13.91 -13.19
C ASN A 130 22.85 14.67 -14.54
N PRO A 131 23.39 14.16 -15.66
CA PRO A 131 23.27 14.83 -16.96
C PRO A 131 21.82 15.10 -17.38
N LEU A 132 20.90 14.16 -17.13
CA LEU A 132 19.48 14.31 -17.44
C LEU A 132 18.84 15.41 -16.58
N TRP A 133 19.22 15.49 -15.31
CA TRP A 133 18.74 16.53 -14.39
C TRP A 133 19.27 17.92 -14.75
N VAL A 134 20.53 18.05 -15.20
CA VAL A 134 21.09 19.32 -15.68
C VAL A 134 20.32 19.80 -16.90
N VAL A 135 20.10 18.94 -17.91
CA VAL A 135 19.32 19.30 -19.10
C VAL A 135 17.89 19.70 -18.72
N LYS A 136 17.25 18.95 -17.82
CA LYS A 136 15.90 19.29 -17.32
C LYS A 136 15.87 20.69 -16.72
N VAL A 137 16.78 21.01 -15.79
CA VAL A 137 16.81 22.32 -15.13
C VAL A 137 17.02 23.43 -16.16
N ARG A 138 18.01 23.29 -17.05
CA ARG A 138 18.27 24.29 -18.09
C ARG A 138 17.10 24.45 -19.08
N MET A 139 16.37 23.37 -19.39
CA MET A 139 15.17 23.45 -20.23
C MET A 139 13.99 24.11 -19.52
N PHE A 140 13.84 23.93 -18.20
CA PHE A 140 12.76 24.54 -17.42
C PHE A 140 12.94 26.05 -17.23
N THR A 141 14.18 26.52 -17.21
CA THR A 141 14.53 27.92 -16.94
C THR A 141 14.67 28.77 -18.19
N THR A 142 14.99 28.16 -19.34
CA THR A 142 15.05 28.87 -20.63
C THR A 142 13.68 28.87 -21.30
N ARG A 143 13.27 30.02 -21.85
CA ARG A 143 12.05 30.14 -22.67
C ARG A 143 12.16 29.36 -23.99
N ALA A 144 11.03 29.02 -24.59
CA ALA A 144 11.02 28.28 -25.86
C ALA A 144 11.54 29.08 -27.07
N ASP A 145 11.38 30.40 -27.04
CA ASP A 145 11.72 31.36 -28.10
C ASP A 145 13.17 31.88 -28.04
N ALA A 146 13.89 31.62 -26.95
CA ALA A 146 15.24 32.12 -26.77
C ALA A 146 16.22 31.47 -27.78
N PRO A 147 17.19 32.21 -28.34
CA PRO A 147 18.19 31.66 -29.25
C PRO A 147 19.07 30.59 -28.59
N THR A 148 19.23 30.64 -27.27
CA THR A 148 19.94 29.64 -26.46
C THR A 148 19.03 28.50 -25.99
N ALA A 149 17.83 28.36 -26.54
CA ALA A 149 16.87 27.34 -26.15
C ALA A 149 17.28 25.95 -26.64
N TYR A 150 17.33 25.00 -25.70
CA TYR A 150 17.49 23.60 -26.06
C TYR A 150 16.21 23.06 -26.73
N ARG A 151 16.36 22.35 -27.84
CA ARG A 151 15.26 21.75 -28.62
C ARG A 151 14.69 20.47 -27.99
N GLY A 152 15.48 19.77 -27.19
CA GLY A 152 15.12 18.50 -26.58
C GLY A 152 16.25 17.93 -25.74
N LEU A 153 16.07 16.70 -25.24
CA LEU A 153 17.06 16.03 -24.38
C LEU A 153 18.42 15.87 -25.07
N TRP A 154 18.43 15.27 -26.26
CA TRP A 154 19.66 14.97 -27.00
C TRP A 154 20.42 16.22 -27.42
N HIS A 155 19.70 17.22 -27.96
CA HIS A 155 20.28 18.51 -28.25
C HIS A 155 20.82 19.17 -26.97
N GLY A 156 20.10 19.07 -25.85
CA GLY A 156 20.57 19.52 -24.55
C GLY A 156 21.89 18.90 -24.13
N LEU A 157 21.99 17.57 -24.15
CA LEU A 157 23.21 16.84 -23.80
C LEU A 157 24.38 17.24 -24.73
N ALA A 158 24.16 17.24 -26.04
CA ALA A 158 25.18 17.56 -27.03
C ALA A 158 25.65 19.03 -26.92
N SER A 159 24.73 19.98 -26.76
CA SER A 159 25.07 21.39 -26.61
C SER A 159 25.84 21.66 -25.32
N ILE A 160 25.46 21.04 -24.20
CA ILE A 160 26.21 21.20 -22.93
C ILE A 160 27.59 20.57 -23.04
N TYR A 161 27.69 19.38 -23.64
CA TYR A 161 28.98 18.74 -23.85
C TYR A 161 29.91 19.58 -24.73
N ARG A 162 29.39 20.18 -25.80
CA ARG A 162 30.18 21.06 -26.68
C ARG A 162 30.60 22.38 -26.03
N ALA A 163 29.77 22.95 -25.17
CA ALA A 163 30.03 24.26 -24.55
C ALA A 163 30.83 24.17 -23.23
N ASP A 164 30.44 23.26 -22.33
CA ASP A 164 30.95 23.16 -20.96
C ASP A 164 31.74 21.86 -20.71
N GLY A 165 31.86 20.99 -21.72
CA GLY A 165 32.49 19.68 -21.59
C GLY A 165 31.77 18.72 -20.63
N VAL A 166 32.49 17.68 -20.22
CA VAL A 166 32.01 16.69 -19.24
C VAL A 166 31.65 17.35 -17.90
N ARG A 167 32.43 18.35 -17.46
CA ARG A 167 32.18 19.05 -16.19
C ARG A 167 30.82 19.75 -16.15
N GLY A 168 30.33 20.24 -17.29
CA GLY A 168 28.99 20.82 -17.40
C GLY A 168 27.86 19.82 -17.12
N LEU A 169 27.98 18.58 -17.61
CA LEU A 169 26.97 17.53 -17.44
C LEU A 169 26.90 16.99 -16.00
N TRP A 170 28.03 16.99 -15.28
CA TRP A 170 28.11 16.57 -13.87
C TRP A 170 28.04 17.73 -12.87
N ARG A 171 27.66 18.92 -13.32
CA ARG A 171 27.48 20.07 -12.45
C ARG A 171 26.38 19.80 -11.41
N GLY A 172 26.69 20.04 -10.14
CA GLY A 172 25.79 19.80 -9.01
C GLY A 172 25.72 18.34 -8.52
N THR A 173 26.60 17.44 -8.98
CA THR A 173 26.63 16.03 -8.53
C THR A 173 26.88 15.89 -7.03
N SER A 174 27.75 16.71 -6.42
CA SER A 174 27.98 16.67 -4.96
C SER A 174 26.71 16.99 -4.16
N LEU A 175 25.91 17.95 -4.61
CA LEU A 175 24.60 18.27 -4.03
C LEU A 175 23.57 17.17 -4.31
N ALA A 176 23.69 16.46 -5.44
CA ALA A 176 22.86 15.30 -5.73
C ALA A 176 23.15 14.14 -4.76
N LEU A 177 24.43 13.89 -4.46
CA LEU A 177 24.87 12.89 -3.48
C LEU A 177 24.40 13.25 -2.07
N PHE A 178 24.48 14.52 -1.68
CA PHE A 178 23.89 14.96 -0.42
C PHE A 178 22.39 14.66 -0.35
N GLY A 179 21.68 14.71 -1.48
CA GLY A 179 20.27 14.34 -1.58
C GLY A 179 19.95 12.89 -1.23
N VAL A 180 20.92 11.97 -1.25
CA VAL A 180 20.75 10.58 -0.78
C VAL A 180 20.38 10.55 0.71
N SER A 181 20.84 11.53 1.50
CA SER A 181 20.51 11.64 2.93
C SER A 181 19.01 11.88 3.20
N ASN A 182 18.23 12.35 2.21
CA ASN A 182 16.81 12.62 2.39
C ASN A 182 16.02 11.36 2.79
N GLY A 183 16.35 10.19 2.22
CA GLY A 183 15.72 8.93 2.60
C GLY A 183 16.04 8.52 4.03
N ALA A 184 17.30 8.71 4.46
CA ALA A 184 17.73 8.44 5.83
C ALA A 184 17.03 9.36 6.84
N LEU A 185 16.92 10.66 6.52
CA LEU A 185 16.21 11.63 7.36
C LEU A 185 14.71 11.31 7.47
N GLN A 186 14.07 10.89 6.36
CA GLN A 186 12.69 10.42 6.39
C GLN A 186 12.53 9.19 7.30
N PHE A 187 13.44 8.22 7.20
CA PHE A 187 13.41 7.01 8.02
C PHE A 187 13.57 7.35 9.52
N VAL A 188 14.57 8.14 9.88
CA VAL A 188 14.79 8.57 11.27
C VAL A 188 13.59 9.33 11.81
N ALA A 189 13.05 10.28 11.04
CA ALA A 189 11.86 11.03 11.43
C ALA A 189 10.64 10.10 11.61
N TYR A 190 10.46 9.12 10.73
CA TYR A 190 9.37 8.15 10.81
C TYR A 190 9.50 7.23 12.03
N GLU A 191 10.69 6.70 12.33
CA GLU A 191 10.93 5.88 13.52
C GLU A 191 10.67 6.67 14.80
N LYS A 192 11.15 7.92 14.90
CA LYS A 192 10.89 8.77 16.07
C LYS A 192 9.41 9.09 16.24
N MET A 193 8.68 9.34 15.15
CA MET A 193 7.22 9.55 15.21
C MET A 193 6.46 8.30 15.63
N LYS A 194 6.90 7.12 15.18
CA LYS A 194 6.35 5.83 15.62
C LYS A 194 6.60 5.61 17.11
N GLU A 195 7.85 5.77 17.57
CA GLU A 195 8.23 5.65 18.99
C GLU A 195 7.34 6.54 19.87
N TRP A 196 7.18 7.81 19.46
CA TRP A 196 6.28 8.76 20.14
C TRP A 196 4.82 8.29 20.12
N GLY A 197 4.34 7.77 18.98
CA GLY A 197 2.99 7.22 18.85
C GLY A 197 2.72 6.04 19.78
N PHE A 198 3.67 5.09 19.85
CA PHE A 198 3.59 3.96 20.77
C PHE A 198 3.69 4.40 22.24
N ALA A 199 4.55 5.37 22.56
CA ALA A 199 4.65 5.94 23.91
C ALA A 199 3.34 6.64 24.32
N ARG A 200 2.71 7.38 23.41
CA ARG A 200 1.40 8.01 23.65
C ARG A 200 0.31 6.96 23.88
N LYS A 201 0.29 5.88 23.10
CA LYS A 201 -0.66 4.77 23.27
C LYS A 201 -0.45 4.07 24.61
N ARG A 202 0.80 3.76 24.99
CA ARG A 202 1.13 3.18 26.31
C ARG A 202 0.66 4.06 27.46
N ARG A 203 0.90 5.37 27.38
CA ARG A 203 0.42 6.35 28.38
C ARG A 203 -1.10 6.39 28.46
N GLN A 204 -1.79 6.28 27.32
CA GLN A 204 -3.26 6.25 27.29
C GLN A 204 -3.81 4.97 27.95
N PHE A 205 -3.25 3.80 27.63
CA PHE A 205 -3.67 2.54 28.25
C PHE A 205 -3.40 2.51 29.75
N ALA A 206 -2.26 3.07 30.20
CA ALA A 206 -1.94 3.23 31.61
C ALA A 206 -2.95 4.14 32.34
N ARG A 207 -3.40 5.23 31.70
CA ARG A 207 -4.46 6.11 32.24
C ARG A 207 -5.83 5.45 32.29
N GLU A 208 -6.12 4.55 31.36
CA GLU A 208 -7.39 3.80 31.28
C GLU A 208 -7.39 2.53 32.16
N GLY A 209 -6.29 2.23 32.87
CA GLY A 209 -6.15 1.04 33.71
C GLY A 209 -6.24 -0.28 32.93
N ARG A 210 -5.94 -0.26 31.62
CA ARG A 210 -6.04 -1.43 30.74
C ARG A 210 -4.68 -2.06 30.49
N GLU A 211 -4.58 -3.37 30.67
CA GLU A 211 -3.40 -4.12 30.27
C GLU A 211 -3.24 -4.15 28.75
N MET A 212 -2.02 -3.91 28.29
CA MET A 212 -1.71 -3.86 26.87
C MET A 212 -1.57 -5.28 26.32
N THR A 213 -2.50 -5.70 25.46
CA THR A 213 -2.43 -7.03 24.84
C THR A 213 -1.52 -7.02 23.61
N PRO A 214 -0.93 -8.16 23.18
CA PRO A 214 -0.13 -8.23 21.95
C PRO A 214 -0.89 -7.83 20.68
N ALA A 215 -2.23 -7.87 20.70
CA ALA A 215 -3.06 -7.41 19.58
C ALA A 215 -3.11 -5.87 19.48
N ASP A 216 -2.80 -5.18 20.57
CA ASP A 216 -2.74 -3.71 20.67
C ASP A 216 -1.34 -3.16 20.35
N ASP A 217 -0.36 -4.02 20.05
CA ASP A 217 1.02 -3.60 19.72
C ASP A 217 1.19 -3.05 18.30
N LYS A 218 0.08 -2.61 17.68
CA LYS A 218 0.08 -1.91 16.39
C LYS A 218 -0.64 -0.58 16.47
N LEU A 219 -0.09 0.42 15.78
CA LEU A 219 -0.79 1.67 15.49
C LEU A 219 -1.83 1.43 14.39
N SER A 220 -2.83 2.33 14.30
CA SER A 220 -3.81 2.29 13.22
C SER A 220 -3.13 2.56 11.87
N ASN A 221 -3.64 1.96 10.79
CA ASN A 221 -3.16 2.22 9.43
C ASN A 221 -3.18 3.73 9.11
N THR A 222 -4.21 4.45 9.55
CA THR A 222 -4.31 5.90 9.41
C THR A 222 -3.18 6.63 10.14
N SER A 223 -2.80 6.17 11.33
CA SER A 223 -1.68 6.75 12.08
C SER A 223 -0.37 6.54 11.36
N TYR A 224 -0.12 5.34 10.81
CA TYR A 224 1.08 5.08 10.00
C TYR A 224 1.12 5.98 8.75
N THR A 225 -0.01 6.17 8.07
CA THR A 225 -0.08 7.06 6.90
C THR A 225 0.22 8.51 7.26
N ILE A 226 -0.38 9.03 8.34
CA ILE A 226 -0.14 10.41 8.80
C ILE A 226 1.33 10.59 9.24
N MET A 227 1.88 9.63 9.99
CA MET A 227 3.28 9.67 10.42
C MET A 227 4.25 9.60 9.23
N SER A 228 3.97 8.74 8.24
CA SER A 228 4.78 8.66 7.01
C SER A 228 4.73 9.97 6.21
N GLY A 229 3.55 10.56 6.07
CA GLY A 229 3.36 11.86 5.42
C GLY A 229 4.09 12.98 6.15
N ALA A 230 3.94 13.07 7.47
CA ALA A 230 4.62 14.06 8.31
C ALA A 230 6.15 13.90 8.26
N ALA A 231 6.65 12.67 8.35
CA ALA A 231 8.09 12.38 8.23
C ALA A 231 8.65 12.81 6.87
N LYS A 232 7.92 12.54 5.78
CA LYS A 232 8.30 12.99 4.44
C LYS A 232 8.33 14.51 4.33
N LEU A 233 7.37 15.22 4.92
CA LEU A 233 7.34 16.68 4.94
C LEU A 233 8.47 17.28 5.78
N ALA A 234 8.78 16.68 6.93
CA ALA A 234 9.89 17.10 7.79
C ALA A 234 11.26 16.89 7.11
N ALA A 235 11.46 15.72 6.49
CA ALA A 235 12.66 15.43 5.70
C ALA A 235 12.78 16.36 4.49
N LEU A 236 11.67 16.60 3.78
CA LEU A 236 11.64 17.53 2.65
C LEU A 236 11.98 18.96 3.08
N THR A 237 11.44 19.43 4.21
CA THR A 237 11.65 20.80 4.69
C THR A 237 13.07 21.01 5.20
N SER A 238 13.61 20.04 5.96
CA SER A 238 15.00 20.09 6.44
C SER A 238 16.01 20.05 5.30
N THR A 239 15.73 19.28 4.26
CA THR A 239 16.62 19.15 3.10
C THR A 239 16.27 20.09 1.94
N TYR A 240 15.29 20.99 2.08
CA TYR A 240 14.93 21.88 0.99
C TYR A 240 16.05 22.85 0.55
N PRO A 241 16.87 23.42 1.47
CA PRO A 241 17.94 24.35 1.10
C PRO A 241 18.92 23.81 0.05
N TYR A 242 19.34 22.54 0.16
CA TYR A 242 20.27 21.98 -0.82
C TYR A 242 19.62 21.86 -2.21
N GLN A 243 18.31 21.62 -2.28
CA GLN A 243 17.60 21.52 -3.57
C GLN A 243 17.60 22.86 -4.30
N VAL A 244 17.41 23.98 -3.58
CA VAL A 244 17.47 25.33 -4.16
C VAL A 244 18.88 25.62 -4.68
N VAL A 245 19.90 25.38 -3.86
CA VAL A 245 21.31 25.58 -4.25
C VAL A 245 21.66 24.71 -5.46
N ARG A 246 21.19 23.46 -5.50
CA ARG A 246 21.40 22.55 -6.64
C ARG A 246 20.77 23.09 -7.91
N SER A 247 19.51 23.52 -7.88
CA SER A 247 18.82 24.09 -9.04
C SER A 247 19.50 25.36 -9.56
N ARG A 248 19.95 26.26 -8.66
CA ARG A 248 20.69 27.49 -9.03
C ARG A 248 22.03 27.19 -9.72
N ILE A 249 22.75 26.17 -9.24
CA ILE A 249 24.03 25.76 -9.81
C ILE A 249 23.86 25.02 -11.15
N GLN A 250 22.79 24.25 -11.31
CA GLN A 250 22.51 23.53 -12.56
C GLN A 250 21.96 24.45 -13.68
N ASN A 251 21.42 25.60 -13.30
CA ASN A 251 20.90 26.60 -14.24
C ASN A 251 22.01 27.36 -14.96
N ASN A 252 21.95 27.39 -16.30
CA ASN A 252 22.98 28.02 -17.12
C ASN A 252 22.93 29.56 -17.09
N ALA A 253 21.72 30.14 -17.08
CA ALA A 253 21.53 31.59 -17.11
C ALA A 253 22.15 32.28 -15.89
N THR A 254 22.28 31.55 -14.77
CA THR A 254 22.88 32.05 -13.54
C THR A 254 24.30 31.52 -13.32
N THR A 255 24.96 30.92 -14.31
CA THR A 255 26.33 30.37 -14.15
C THR A 255 27.33 31.43 -13.70
N HIS A 256 27.23 32.65 -14.24
CA HIS A 256 28.06 33.81 -13.85
C HIS A 256 27.71 34.33 -12.44
N LEU A 257 26.45 34.20 -12.01
CA LEU A 257 25.98 34.59 -10.67
C LEU A 257 26.27 33.53 -9.61
N TYR A 258 26.36 32.26 -9.99
CA TYR A 258 26.48 31.12 -9.08
C TYR A 258 27.52 30.11 -9.58
N PRO A 259 28.82 30.50 -9.61
CA PRO A 259 29.88 29.66 -10.17
C PRO A 259 30.19 28.44 -9.29
N THR A 260 30.15 28.61 -7.96
CA THR A 260 30.52 27.58 -6.97
C THR A 260 29.48 27.45 -5.85
N ILE A 261 29.48 26.31 -5.15
CA ILE A 261 28.55 26.05 -4.04
C ILE A 261 28.66 27.10 -2.92
N PRO A 262 29.85 27.41 -2.38
CA PRO A 262 29.97 28.39 -1.30
C PRO A 262 29.56 29.79 -1.75
N ALA A 263 29.91 30.19 -2.99
CA ALA A 263 29.49 31.48 -3.54
C ALA A 263 27.97 31.56 -3.69
N THR A 264 27.32 30.47 -4.10
CA THR A 264 25.85 30.39 -4.21
C THR A 264 25.18 30.54 -2.86
N ILE A 265 25.70 29.87 -1.83
CA ILE A 265 25.19 29.98 -0.46
C ILE A 265 25.36 31.42 0.06
N LYS A 266 26.57 31.98 -0.05
CA LYS A 266 26.88 33.34 0.43
C LYS A 266 26.00 34.40 -0.26
N ARG A 267 25.85 34.32 -1.59
CA ARG A 267 25.01 35.26 -2.36
C ARG A 267 23.53 35.10 -2.05
N THR A 268 23.03 33.86 -1.92
CA THR A 268 21.64 33.60 -1.57
C THR A 268 21.32 34.14 -0.17
N TRP A 269 22.22 33.93 0.78
CA TRP A 269 22.10 34.47 2.13
C TRP A 269 22.11 36.00 2.14
N ALA A 270 23.07 36.64 1.47
CA ALA A 270 23.20 38.09 1.45
C ALA A 270 22.04 38.80 0.73
N ALA A 271 21.53 38.23 -0.37
CA ALA A 271 20.50 38.88 -1.18
C ALA A 271 19.05 38.56 -0.74
N GLU A 272 18.80 37.34 -0.24
CA GLU A 272 17.44 36.84 -0.02
C GLU A 272 17.22 36.31 1.42
N GLY A 273 18.28 36.22 2.22
CA GLY A 273 18.25 35.64 3.56
C GLY A 273 17.82 34.16 3.57
N VAL A 274 17.28 33.72 4.71
CA VAL A 274 16.78 32.34 4.91
C VAL A 274 15.68 31.99 3.92
N LYS A 275 14.79 32.93 3.58
CA LYS A 275 13.64 32.70 2.69
C LYS A 275 14.07 32.30 1.28
N GLY A 276 15.24 32.75 0.81
CA GLY A 276 15.81 32.36 -0.48
C GLY A 276 16.00 30.85 -0.62
N PHE A 277 16.46 30.19 0.45
CA PHE A 277 16.68 28.74 0.49
C PHE A 277 15.39 27.90 0.48
N TYR A 278 14.22 28.53 0.62
CA TYR A 278 12.92 27.86 0.63
C TYR A 278 12.03 28.24 -0.56
N ARG A 279 12.59 28.94 -1.56
CA ARG A 279 11.83 29.33 -2.76
C ARG A 279 11.34 28.12 -3.55
N GLY A 280 10.05 28.15 -3.88
CA GLY A 280 9.37 27.05 -4.57
C GLY A 280 8.89 25.92 -3.65
N LEU A 281 9.09 25.99 -2.33
CA LEU A 281 8.61 24.97 -1.40
C LEU A 281 7.09 24.84 -1.47
N GLY A 282 6.36 25.96 -1.47
CA GLY A 282 4.91 25.98 -1.60
C GLY A 282 4.41 25.26 -2.85
N THR A 283 4.98 25.55 -4.02
CA THR A 283 4.66 24.86 -5.28
C THR A 283 4.97 23.37 -5.20
N ASN A 284 6.10 22.99 -4.58
CA ASN A 284 6.45 21.59 -4.39
C ASN A 284 5.45 20.86 -3.48
N LEU A 285 4.97 21.49 -2.40
CA LEU A 285 3.97 20.90 -1.50
C LEU A 285 2.63 20.68 -2.21
N VAL A 286 2.16 21.69 -2.96
CA VAL A 286 0.91 21.60 -3.75
C VAL A 286 1.02 20.52 -4.83
N ARG A 287 2.22 20.28 -5.37
CA ARG A 287 2.47 19.24 -6.39
C ARG A 287 2.53 17.83 -5.83
N VAL A 288 3.05 17.62 -4.61
CA VAL A 288 3.32 16.29 -4.06
C VAL A 288 2.05 15.48 -3.82
N LEU A 289 1.02 16.06 -3.20
CA LEU A 289 -0.20 15.32 -2.86
C LEU A 289 -1.00 14.90 -4.11
N PRO A 290 -1.38 15.80 -5.04
CA PRO A 290 -2.12 15.42 -6.24
C PRO A 290 -1.31 14.47 -7.12
N GLY A 291 0.00 14.69 -7.25
CA GLY A 291 0.87 13.79 -8.01
C GLY A 291 0.86 12.36 -7.45
N THR A 292 0.92 12.23 -6.12
CA THR A 292 0.85 10.92 -5.45
C THR A 292 -0.50 10.24 -5.67
N CYS A 293 -1.62 10.99 -5.58
CA CYS A 293 -2.95 10.47 -5.86
C CYS A 293 -3.08 9.97 -7.31
N VAL A 294 -2.60 10.76 -8.29
CA VAL A 294 -2.60 10.36 -9.71
C VAL A 294 -1.78 9.09 -9.91
N THR A 295 -0.58 9.00 -9.34
CA THR A 295 0.25 7.80 -9.44
C THR A 295 -0.48 6.56 -8.92
N PHE A 296 -1.08 6.61 -7.72
CA PHE A 296 -1.77 5.44 -7.17
C PHE A 296 -3.01 5.06 -7.99
N VAL A 297 -3.84 6.03 -8.37
CA VAL A 297 -5.04 5.74 -9.17
C VAL A 297 -4.68 5.13 -10.52
N VAL A 298 -3.67 5.67 -11.20
CA VAL A 298 -3.24 5.13 -12.50
C VAL A 298 -2.57 3.77 -12.33
N TYR A 299 -1.77 3.57 -11.29
CA TYR A 299 -1.14 2.28 -10.99
C TYR A 299 -2.18 1.18 -10.78
N GLU A 300 -3.18 1.42 -9.92
CA GLU A 300 -4.23 0.44 -9.63
C GLU A 300 -5.03 0.08 -10.88
N ASN A 301 -5.39 1.07 -11.70
CA ASN A 301 -6.11 0.84 -12.95
C ASN A 301 -5.27 0.08 -13.99
N LEU A 302 -3.99 0.43 -14.15
CA LEU A 302 -3.09 -0.28 -15.08
C LEU A 302 -2.80 -1.71 -14.61
N ALA A 303 -2.55 -1.91 -13.31
CA ALA A 303 -2.34 -3.23 -12.75
C ALA A 303 -3.58 -4.12 -12.90
N TRP A 304 -4.77 -3.55 -12.65
CA TRP A 304 -6.04 -4.23 -12.88
C TRP A 304 -6.24 -4.59 -14.36
N LEU A 305 -5.95 -3.67 -15.28
CA LEU A 305 -6.06 -3.89 -16.73
C LEU A 305 -5.11 -5.01 -17.21
N LEU A 306 -3.84 -4.99 -16.79
CA LEU A 306 -2.87 -6.03 -17.15
C LEU A 306 -3.31 -7.41 -16.63
N LYS A 307 -3.74 -7.48 -15.36
CA LYS A 307 -4.21 -8.72 -14.74
C LYS A 307 -5.46 -9.28 -15.42
N THR A 308 -6.43 -8.43 -15.75
CA THR A 308 -7.67 -8.85 -16.44
C THR A 308 -7.41 -9.31 -17.86
N THR A 309 -6.53 -8.61 -18.59
CA THR A 309 -6.11 -9.00 -19.94
C THR A 309 -5.37 -10.34 -19.94
N ALA A 310 -4.48 -10.56 -18.96
CA ALA A 310 -3.78 -11.83 -18.78
C ALA A 310 -4.74 -12.99 -18.49
N ALA A 311 -5.72 -12.77 -17.61
CA ALA A 311 -6.74 -13.77 -17.31
C ALA A 311 -7.60 -14.11 -18.54
N GLN A 312 -7.95 -13.11 -19.36
CA GLN A 312 -8.69 -13.33 -20.61
C GLN A 312 -7.85 -14.12 -21.64
N ARG A 313 -6.54 -13.84 -21.75
CA ARG A 313 -5.65 -14.59 -22.64
C ARG A 313 -5.53 -16.06 -22.21
N ALA A 314 -5.30 -16.30 -20.92
CA ALA A 314 -5.25 -17.66 -20.37
C ALA A 314 -6.56 -18.43 -20.58
N ALA A 315 -7.71 -17.76 -20.45
CA ALA A 315 -9.01 -18.35 -20.75
C ALA A 315 -9.17 -18.72 -22.23
N ARG A 316 -8.71 -17.87 -23.17
CA ARG A 316 -8.73 -18.18 -24.61
C ARG A 316 -7.81 -19.33 -24.97
N GLU A 317 -6.62 -19.39 -24.39
CA GLU A 317 -5.67 -20.48 -24.60
C GLU A 317 -6.22 -21.81 -24.05
N ALA A 318 -6.85 -21.80 -22.87
CA ALA A 318 -7.53 -22.98 -22.32
C ALA A 318 -8.70 -23.47 -23.20
N ILE A 319 -9.52 -22.55 -23.73
CA ILE A 319 -10.61 -22.89 -24.65
C ILE A 319 -10.05 -23.45 -25.97
N GLY A 320 -8.96 -22.89 -26.48
CA GLY A 320 -8.27 -23.40 -27.66
C GLY A 320 -7.73 -24.81 -27.48
N LEU A 321 -7.07 -25.08 -26.35
CA LEU A 321 -6.57 -26.42 -26.00
C LEU A 321 -7.70 -27.44 -25.82
N LEU A 322 -8.80 -27.05 -25.18
CA LEU A 322 -9.99 -27.91 -25.05
C LEU A 322 -10.53 -28.31 -26.43
N ARG A 323 -10.61 -27.38 -27.39
CA ARG A 323 -11.05 -27.69 -28.77
C ARG A 323 -10.09 -28.58 -29.55
N VAL A 324 -8.78 -28.50 -29.28
CA VAL A 324 -7.78 -29.39 -29.90
C VAL A 324 -7.86 -30.80 -29.31
N LEU A 325 -8.03 -30.90 -27.98
CA LEU A 325 -8.28 -32.18 -27.30
C LEU A 325 -9.63 -32.79 -27.76
N GLU A 326 -10.63 -31.95 -28.03
CA GLU A 326 -11.92 -32.34 -28.63
C GLU A 326 -11.82 -32.95 -30.01
N ARG A 327 -10.78 -32.64 -30.77
CA ARG A 327 -10.48 -33.31 -32.02
C ARG A 327 -9.69 -34.61 -31.88
N GLN A 328 -8.97 -34.82 -30.78
CA GLN A 328 -8.06 -35.98 -30.63
C GLN A 328 -8.67 -37.15 -29.84
N SER A 329 -9.69 -36.93 -29.01
CA SER A 329 -10.26 -38.01 -28.17
C SER A 329 -11.72 -37.71 -27.75
N PRO A 330 -12.74 -38.07 -28.55
CA PRO A 330 -14.13 -37.75 -28.23
C PRO A 330 -14.65 -38.44 -26.95
N GLU A 331 -14.12 -39.60 -26.57
CA GLU A 331 -14.61 -40.36 -25.40
C GLU A 331 -14.13 -39.80 -24.04
N VAL A 332 -12.97 -39.14 -23.99
CA VAL A 332 -12.41 -38.56 -22.76
C VAL A 332 -13.19 -37.30 -22.33
N ILE A 333 -13.94 -36.71 -23.26
CA ILE A 333 -14.61 -35.41 -23.07
C ILE A 333 -15.97 -35.52 -22.41
N HIS A 334 -16.67 -36.65 -22.52
CA HIS A 334 -17.88 -36.84 -21.74
C HIS A 334 -17.61 -36.80 -20.22
N ALA A 335 -16.48 -37.37 -19.78
CA ALA A 335 -16.04 -37.33 -18.39
C ALA A 335 -15.58 -35.91 -17.96
N LEU A 336 -14.85 -35.20 -18.82
CA LEU A 336 -14.39 -33.84 -18.53
C LEU A 336 -15.50 -32.79 -18.59
N HIS A 337 -16.48 -32.91 -19.50
CA HIS A 337 -17.65 -32.02 -19.53
C HIS A 337 -18.50 -32.17 -18.25
N LEU A 338 -18.70 -33.39 -17.76
CA LEU A 338 -19.39 -33.62 -16.48
C LEU A 338 -18.67 -32.97 -15.29
N MET A 339 -17.34 -33.05 -15.24
CA MET A 339 -16.55 -32.39 -14.18
C MET A 339 -16.51 -30.86 -14.32
N THR A 340 -16.44 -30.33 -15.55
CA THR A 340 -16.36 -28.90 -15.82
C THR A 340 -17.71 -28.21 -15.59
N ILE A 341 -18.82 -28.89 -15.91
CA ILE A 341 -20.18 -28.44 -15.58
C ILE A 341 -20.37 -28.42 -14.06
N ALA A 342 -19.88 -29.43 -13.32
CA ALA A 342 -19.94 -29.45 -11.85
C ALA A 342 -19.12 -28.32 -11.21
N PHE A 343 -17.98 -27.95 -11.80
CA PHE A 343 -17.15 -26.82 -11.35
C PHE A 343 -17.77 -25.46 -11.71
N ALA A 344 -18.32 -25.33 -12.92
CA ALA A 344 -19.05 -24.15 -13.37
C ALA A 344 -20.32 -23.91 -12.55
N PHE A 345 -21.03 -24.97 -12.13
CA PHE A 345 -22.19 -24.85 -11.23
C PHE A 345 -21.81 -24.38 -9.83
N ARG A 346 -20.66 -24.81 -9.28
CA ARG A 346 -20.13 -24.29 -8.00
C ARG A 346 -19.65 -22.84 -8.11
N CYS A 347 -19.07 -22.44 -9.25
CA CYS A 347 -18.66 -21.06 -9.48
C CYS A 347 -19.87 -20.13 -9.73
N ALA A 348 -20.85 -20.55 -10.52
CA ALA A 348 -22.04 -19.76 -10.84
C ALA A 348 -22.94 -19.53 -9.62
N THR A 349 -23.08 -20.54 -8.74
CA THR A 349 -23.81 -20.38 -7.46
C THR A 349 -23.11 -19.42 -6.48
N SER A 350 -21.79 -19.24 -6.59
CA SER A 350 -21.05 -18.23 -5.82
C SER A 350 -21.12 -16.81 -6.42
N ALA A 351 -21.27 -16.70 -7.74
CA ALA A 351 -21.30 -15.42 -8.46
C ALA A 351 -22.69 -14.75 -8.50
N LEU A 352 -23.78 -15.52 -8.40
CA LEU A 352 -25.17 -15.02 -8.45
C LEU A 352 -25.68 -14.40 -7.12
N ARG A 353 -24.83 -14.21 -6.10
CA ARG A 353 -25.19 -13.56 -4.81
C ARG A 353 -24.65 -12.13 -4.63
N ARG A 354 -24.48 -11.35 -5.69
CA ARG A 354 -24.26 -9.89 -5.57
C ARG A 354 -25.06 -9.11 -6.62
N PRO A 355 -26.00 -8.23 -6.21
CA PRO A 355 -26.66 -7.35 -7.15
C PRO A 355 -25.69 -6.25 -7.62
N ALA A 356 -25.63 -6.07 -8.94
CA ALA A 356 -24.87 -5.04 -9.62
C ALA A 356 -25.67 -3.73 -9.65
N ASN A 357 -25.08 -2.63 -9.18
CA ASN A 357 -25.55 -1.28 -9.50
C ASN A 357 -24.81 -0.81 -10.75
N VAL A 358 -25.52 -0.79 -11.87
CA VAL A 358 -25.13 -0.15 -13.13
C VAL A 358 -25.54 1.32 -13.04
N LEU A 359 -24.57 2.23 -13.12
CA LEU A 359 -24.77 3.69 -13.19
C LEU A 359 -25.01 4.09 -14.65
N THR A 360 -26.25 4.35 -15.01
CA THR A 360 -26.61 5.06 -16.24
C THR A 360 -26.63 6.56 -15.96
N VAL A 361 -25.74 7.31 -16.61
CA VAL A 361 -25.66 8.77 -16.51
C VAL A 361 -26.64 9.38 -17.52
N THR A 362 -27.68 10.05 -17.04
CA THR A 362 -28.44 11.03 -17.83
C THR A 362 -28.40 12.40 -17.14
N ARG A 363 -27.90 13.39 -17.88
CA ARG A 363 -27.81 14.81 -17.51
C ARG A 363 -29.21 15.43 -17.45
N ARG A 364 -29.53 16.19 -16.39
CA ARG A 364 -30.19 17.51 -16.45
C ARG A 364 -29.79 18.42 -15.27
N PRO A 365 -29.81 19.76 -15.42
CA PRO A 365 -29.13 20.70 -14.54
C PRO A 365 -30.04 21.29 -13.46
N GLY A 366 -29.43 21.64 -12.31
CA GLY A 366 -30.01 22.56 -11.32
C GLY A 366 -30.56 21.89 -10.06
N ALA A 367 -29.70 21.70 -9.05
CA ALA A 367 -30.06 21.83 -7.64
C ALA A 367 -28.78 21.68 -6.79
N ILE A 368 -28.55 22.68 -5.95
CA ILE A 368 -27.48 22.74 -4.94
C ILE A 368 -27.78 21.68 -3.86
N THR A 369 -26.79 20.89 -3.45
CA THR A 369 -26.89 20.18 -2.16
C THR A 369 -25.52 19.88 -1.57
N ALA A 370 -25.37 20.24 -0.30
CA ALA A 370 -24.18 20.13 0.52
C ALA A 370 -23.69 18.68 0.68
N VAL A 371 -22.38 18.49 0.55
CA VAL A 371 -21.70 17.20 0.76
C VAL A 371 -21.38 17.03 2.25
N SER A 372 -22.19 16.22 2.94
CA SER A 372 -21.84 15.68 4.26
C SER A 372 -21.05 14.37 4.09
N VAL A 373 -19.81 14.36 4.58
CA VAL A 373 -18.89 13.22 4.58
C VAL A 373 -19.39 12.11 5.52
N ARG A 374 -19.74 10.92 5.00
CA ARG A 374 -19.92 9.71 5.83
C ARG A 374 -18.65 8.86 5.84
N HIS A 375 -18.10 8.65 7.03
CA HIS A 375 -17.15 7.58 7.34
C HIS A 375 -17.84 6.22 7.28
N ALA A 376 -17.20 5.21 6.68
CA ALA A 376 -17.63 3.82 6.79
C ALA A 376 -16.42 2.87 6.75
N GLY A 377 -15.96 2.43 7.93
CA GLY A 377 -15.32 1.13 8.08
C GLY A 377 -16.41 0.08 8.28
N HIS A 378 -16.71 -0.72 7.26
CA HIS A 378 -17.73 -1.76 7.36
C HIS A 378 -17.16 -3.06 7.94
N ARG A 379 -17.66 -3.45 9.12
CA ARG A 379 -17.64 -4.84 9.60
C ARG A 379 -18.86 -5.55 9.01
N ALA A 380 -18.73 -6.84 8.68
CA ALA A 380 -19.81 -7.62 8.10
C ALA A 380 -21.05 -7.63 9.04
N PRO A 381 -22.25 -7.27 8.54
CA PRO A 381 -23.48 -7.31 9.33
C PRO A 381 -23.93 -8.76 9.59
N MET A 382 -24.77 -8.98 10.62
CA MET A 382 -25.37 -10.30 10.85
C MET A 382 -26.27 -10.71 9.65
N PRO A 383 -26.33 -12.00 9.29
CA PRO A 383 -27.30 -12.48 8.30
C PRO A 383 -28.72 -12.08 8.72
N GLY A 384 -29.48 -11.45 7.83
CA GLY A 384 -30.85 -11.00 8.11
C GLY A 384 -30.97 -9.67 8.88
N THR A 385 -29.95 -8.80 8.87
CA THR A 385 -30.04 -7.44 9.48
C THR A 385 -30.07 -6.29 8.48
N ASN A 386 -30.22 -6.59 7.19
CA ASN A 386 -30.34 -5.59 6.12
C ASN A 386 -31.80 -5.13 5.93
N HIS A 387 -32.56 -5.06 7.02
CA HIS A 387 -33.95 -4.63 7.00
C HIS A 387 -34.02 -3.11 7.23
N PRO A 388 -34.85 -2.39 6.45
CA PRO A 388 -35.07 -0.96 6.66
C PRO A 388 -35.59 -0.68 8.08
N ARG A 389 -35.13 0.42 8.68
CA ARG A 389 -35.43 0.80 10.07
C ARG A 389 -36.01 2.20 10.15
N ASN A 390 -36.94 2.39 11.10
CA ASN A 390 -37.56 3.68 11.38
C ASN A 390 -38.03 4.40 10.09
N GLU A 391 -37.53 5.61 9.84
CA GLU A 391 -37.86 6.44 8.67
C GLU A 391 -37.41 5.85 7.32
N ALA A 392 -36.49 4.87 7.33
CA ALA A 392 -36.05 4.20 6.12
C ALA A 392 -37.04 3.11 5.65
N ILE A 393 -38.10 2.83 6.40
CA ILE A 393 -39.13 1.84 6.02
C ILE A 393 -39.97 2.39 4.86
N PRO A 394 -40.02 1.72 3.70
CA PRO A 394 -40.61 2.27 2.47
C PRO A 394 -42.16 2.22 2.43
N HIS A 395 -42.83 2.04 3.57
CA HIS A 395 -44.28 1.82 3.65
C HIS A 395 -44.98 2.89 4.50
N ARG A 396 -46.18 3.31 4.08
CA ARG A 396 -46.97 4.36 4.76
C ARG A 396 -47.70 3.87 6.02
N ALA A 397 -48.02 2.58 6.08
CA ALA A 397 -48.65 1.91 7.22
C ALA A 397 -48.05 0.50 7.37
N ALA A 398 -48.07 -0.05 8.59
CA ALA A 398 -47.56 -1.37 8.88
C ALA A 398 -48.28 -2.03 10.07
N HIS A 399 -48.25 -3.35 10.13
CA HIS A 399 -48.70 -4.14 11.28
C HIS A 399 -47.55 -4.25 12.29
N LEU A 400 -47.78 -3.84 13.53
CA LEU A 400 -46.84 -4.05 14.62
C LEU A 400 -47.03 -5.46 15.19
N VAL A 401 -45.95 -6.23 15.28
CA VAL A 401 -45.95 -7.53 15.96
C VAL A 401 -45.76 -7.31 17.44
N ALA A 402 -46.74 -7.73 18.24
CA ALA A 402 -46.64 -7.75 19.69
C ALA A 402 -45.64 -8.81 20.17
N GLU A 403 -45.23 -8.76 21.43
CA GLU A 403 -44.21 -9.67 21.98
C GLU A 403 -44.65 -11.14 21.96
N ASP A 404 -45.96 -11.39 21.99
CA ASP A 404 -46.61 -12.70 21.87
C ASP A 404 -46.69 -13.24 20.43
N GLY A 405 -46.27 -12.45 19.44
CA GLY A 405 -46.32 -12.82 18.02
C GLY A 405 -47.64 -12.50 17.32
N SER A 406 -48.60 -11.88 18.00
CA SER A 406 -49.86 -11.44 17.38
C SER A 406 -49.65 -10.21 16.49
N LEU A 407 -50.43 -10.12 15.41
CA LEU A 407 -50.40 -9.02 14.46
C LEU A 407 -51.41 -7.96 14.89
N GLY A 408 -50.92 -6.77 15.28
CA GLY A 408 -51.77 -5.62 15.57
C GLY A 408 -52.45 -5.05 14.31
N PRO A 409 -53.40 -4.11 14.46
CA PRO A 409 -54.11 -3.50 13.34
C PRO A 409 -53.17 -2.70 12.42
N LEU A 410 -53.56 -2.53 11.15
CA LEU A 410 -52.80 -1.75 10.18
C LEU A 410 -52.75 -0.29 10.63
N THR A 411 -51.58 0.14 11.12
CA THR A 411 -51.42 1.47 11.73
C THR A 411 -50.50 2.34 10.88
N PRO A 412 -50.80 3.63 10.67
CA PRO A 412 -49.90 4.54 9.96
C PRO A 412 -48.51 4.56 10.61
N LEU A 413 -47.45 4.48 9.79
CA LEU A 413 -46.07 4.39 10.29
C LEU A 413 -45.69 5.61 11.15
N ARG A 414 -46.23 6.79 10.84
CA ARG A 414 -46.03 8.00 11.65
C ARG A 414 -46.49 7.83 13.10
N THR A 415 -47.60 7.13 13.32
CA THR A 415 -48.21 6.93 14.63
C THR A 415 -47.39 5.90 15.41
N LEU A 416 -46.91 4.86 14.73
CA LEU A 416 -46.00 3.88 15.32
C LEU A 416 -44.64 4.51 15.70
N LEU A 417 -44.09 5.38 14.85
CA LEU A 417 -42.83 6.08 15.14
C LEU A 417 -42.98 7.09 16.29
N ALA A 418 -44.12 7.77 16.39
CA ALA A 418 -44.40 8.70 17.48
C ALA A 418 -44.58 8.01 18.84
N ALA A 419 -45.04 6.75 18.84
CA ALA A 419 -45.20 5.95 20.05
C ALA A 419 -43.91 5.27 20.52
N VAL A 420 -42.83 5.31 19.73
CA VAL A 420 -41.56 4.63 20.04
C VAL A 420 -40.56 5.65 20.56
N ASP A 421 -40.03 5.40 21.76
CA ASP A 421 -38.90 6.18 22.27
C ASP A 421 -37.64 5.88 21.43
N PRO A 422 -37.12 6.87 20.67
CA PRO A 422 -35.98 6.69 19.80
C PRO A 422 -34.68 6.48 20.59
N ALA A 423 -34.61 6.75 21.89
CA ALA A 423 -33.42 6.51 22.69
C ALA A 423 -33.23 5.02 23.02
N THR A 424 -34.32 4.30 23.27
CA THR A 424 -34.29 2.92 23.78
C THR A 424 -34.64 1.86 22.74
N HIS A 425 -35.53 2.18 21.79
CA HIS A 425 -36.09 1.23 20.84
C HIS A 425 -35.98 1.70 19.38
N PHE A 426 -36.16 0.77 18.44
CA PHE A 426 -36.30 1.05 17.01
C PHE A 426 -37.25 0.05 16.36
N LEU A 427 -37.88 0.47 15.25
CA LEU A 427 -38.72 -0.38 14.43
C LEU A 427 -37.89 -0.97 13.29
N GLU A 428 -38.02 -2.27 13.06
CA GLU A 428 -37.38 -2.99 11.96
C GLU A 428 -38.44 -3.73 11.14
N LEU A 429 -38.36 -3.61 9.82
CA LEU A 429 -39.25 -4.29 8.88
C LEU A 429 -38.88 -5.78 8.79
N VAL A 430 -39.71 -6.67 9.30
CA VAL A 430 -39.43 -8.13 9.33
C VAL A 430 -40.13 -8.86 8.18
N GLY A 431 -41.31 -8.39 7.74
CA GLY A 431 -42.05 -8.96 6.61
C GLY A 431 -42.01 -8.06 5.39
N THR A 432 -41.60 -8.60 4.24
CA THR A 432 -41.47 -7.88 2.96
C THR A 432 -42.71 -7.96 2.07
N ASN A 433 -43.87 -8.38 2.59
CA ASN A 433 -45.10 -8.47 1.80
C ASN A 433 -45.64 -7.05 1.51
N PRO A 434 -45.76 -6.63 0.23
CA PRO A 434 -46.20 -5.28 -0.13
C PRO A 434 -47.62 -4.94 0.32
N ALA A 435 -48.50 -5.95 0.45
CA ALA A 435 -49.90 -5.77 0.84
C ALA A 435 -50.11 -5.71 2.37
N ALA A 436 -49.15 -6.24 3.15
CA ALA A 436 -49.22 -6.28 4.61
C ALA A 436 -47.79 -6.23 5.19
N PRO A 437 -47.15 -5.06 5.23
CA PRO A 437 -45.80 -4.93 5.77
C PRO A 437 -45.82 -5.09 7.29
N ILE A 438 -44.91 -5.93 7.80
CA ILE A 438 -44.86 -6.33 9.21
C ILE A 438 -43.62 -5.73 9.86
N VAL A 439 -43.81 -4.93 10.90
CA VAL A 439 -42.74 -4.29 11.68
C VAL A 439 -42.66 -4.86 13.08
N LYS A 440 -41.43 -4.99 13.60
CA LYS A 440 -41.17 -5.45 14.97
C LYS A 440 -40.44 -4.38 15.77
N LEU A 441 -40.88 -4.15 16.99
CA LEU A 441 -40.17 -3.31 17.96
C LEU A 441 -38.97 -4.06 18.52
N LYS A 442 -37.79 -3.44 18.51
CA LYS A 442 -36.57 -4.03 19.08
C LYS A 442 -35.85 -3.05 20.00
N SER A 443 -35.41 -3.57 21.14
CA SER A 443 -34.54 -2.84 22.08
C SER A 443 -33.13 -2.66 21.49
N LYS A 444 -32.60 -1.44 21.53
CA LYS A 444 -31.22 -1.13 21.08
C LYS A 444 -30.17 -1.86 21.92
N LYS A 445 -30.40 -1.98 23.23
CA LYS A 445 -29.48 -2.62 24.19
C LYS A 445 -29.32 -4.11 23.86
N GLU A 446 -30.41 -4.83 23.69
CA GLU A 446 -30.39 -6.26 23.36
C GLU A 446 -29.82 -6.55 21.97
N HIS A 447 -30.19 -5.74 20.98
CA HIS A 447 -29.65 -5.88 19.64
C HIS A 447 -28.12 -5.69 19.65
N PHE A 448 -27.60 -4.73 20.42
CA PHE A 448 -26.17 -4.52 20.60
C PHE A 448 -25.48 -5.71 21.29
N LEU A 449 -26.08 -6.28 22.33
CA LEU A 449 -25.58 -7.48 23.02
C LEU A 449 -25.50 -8.68 22.07
N LYS A 450 -26.57 -8.97 21.32
CA LYS A 450 -26.61 -10.05 20.32
C LYS A 450 -25.56 -9.84 19.22
N GLN A 451 -25.38 -8.61 18.75
CA GLN A 451 -24.34 -8.27 17.77
C GLN A 451 -22.93 -8.48 18.34
N LYS A 452 -22.69 -8.15 19.61
CA LYS A 452 -21.41 -8.36 20.30
C LYS A 452 -21.08 -9.84 20.43
N GLU A 453 -22.06 -10.67 20.80
CA GLU A 453 -21.91 -12.13 20.89
C GLU A 453 -21.66 -12.77 19.53
N TRP A 454 -22.40 -12.37 18.50
CA TRP A 454 -22.17 -12.86 17.14
C TRP A 454 -20.78 -12.49 16.63
N ASN A 455 -20.32 -11.26 16.85
CA ASN A 455 -18.95 -10.85 16.53
C ASN A 455 -17.90 -11.68 17.30
N LYS A 456 -18.17 -12.02 18.57
CA LYS A 456 -17.30 -12.89 19.38
C LYS A 456 -17.24 -14.31 18.80
N ARG A 457 -18.37 -14.87 18.38
CA ARG A 457 -18.46 -16.18 17.71
C ARG A 457 -17.73 -16.19 16.36
N GLN A 458 -17.93 -15.16 15.53
CA GLN A 458 -17.23 -15.04 14.24
C GLN A 458 -15.72 -14.89 14.41
N LYS A 459 -15.27 -14.14 15.43
CA LYS A 459 -13.85 -14.02 15.75
C LYS A 459 -13.26 -15.34 16.25
N ALA A 460 -14.02 -16.14 17.01
CA ALA A 460 -13.61 -17.48 17.43
C ALA A 460 -13.48 -18.44 16.23
N VAL A 461 -14.46 -18.44 15.30
CA VAL A 461 -14.44 -19.25 14.08
C VAL A 461 -13.30 -18.82 13.13
N ALA A 462 -13.03 -17.52 13.02
CA ALA A 462 -11.91 -17.01 12.23
C ALA A 462 -10.53 -17.40 12.83
N THR A 463 -10.49 -17.69 14.14
CA THR A 463 -9.25 -18.10 14.83
C THR A 463 -9.02 -19.61 14.73
N SER A 464 -10.07 -20.44 14.61
CA SER A 464 -9.98 -21.91 14.63
C SER A 464 -9.46 -22.57 13.33
N ASN A 465 -9.03 -21.79 12.34
CA ASN A 465 -8.47 -22.29 11.07
C ASN A 465 -7.15 -21.60 10.67
N VAL A 466 -6.50 -20.89 11.59
CA VAL A 466 -5.23 -20.22 11.32
C VAL A 466 -4.08 -21.20 11.53
N THR A 467 -3.25 -21.37 10.51
CA THR A 467 -1.96 -22.08 10.64
C THR A 467 -0.91 -21.11 11.19
N LYS A 468 -0.20 -21.52 12.25
CA LYS A 468 0.85 -20.74 12.91
C LYS A 468 2.19 -21.44 12.80
N GLU A 469 3.21 -20.72 12.37
CA GLU A 469 4.58 -21.23 12.31
C GLU A 469 5.31 -20.98 13.64
N VAL A 470 5.98 -22.01 14.17
CA VAL A 470 6.85 -21.93 15.34
C VAL A 470 8.23 -22.43 14.93
N GLN A 471 9.18 -21.50 14.83
CA GLN A 471 10.57 -21.81 14.46
C GLN A 471 11.42 -22.14 15.69
N MET A 472 12.31 -23.12 15.52
CA MET A 472 13.25 -23.60 16.53
C MET A 472 14.59 -23.97 15.90
N SER A 473 15.65 -23.89 16.71
CA SER A 473 16.99 -24.24 16.26
C SER A 473 17.37 -25.67 16.62
N TRP A 474 18.29 -26.27 15.87
CA TRP A 474 18.77 -27.63 16.17
C TRP A 474 19.53 -27.74 17.50
N GLY A 475 20.26 -26.69 17.91
CA GLY A 475 20.98 -26.64 19.18
C GLY A 475 20.17 -26.15 20.38
N VAL A 476 18.88 -26.48 20.47
CA VAL A 476 18.06 -26.14 21.65
C VAL A 476 18.32 -27.16 22.75
N GLU A 477 18.77 -26.69 23.92
CA GLU A 477 18.93 -27.55 25.11
C GLU A 477 17.60 -28.18 25.53
N ALA A 478 17.61 -29.37 26.12
CA ALA A 478 16.40 -30.14 26.46
C ALA A 478 15.38 -29.34 27.32
N GLY A 479 15.88 -28.50 28.23
CA GLY A 479 15.03 -27.60 29.03
C GLY A 479 14.34 -26.48 28.23
N ASP A 480 15.00 -25.96 27.20
CA ASP A 480 14.46 -24.91 26.30
C ASP A 480 13.52 -25.53 25.23
N LEU A 481 13.71 -26.81 24.88
CA LEU A 481 12.80 -27.56 24.01
C LEU A 481 11.42 -27.68 24.66
N ALA A 482 11.37 -28.14 25.92
CA ALA A 482 10.13 -28.23 26.69
C ALA A 482 9.43 -26.86 26.84
N HIS A 483 10.19 -25.79 27.07
CA HIS A 483 9.64 -24.42 27.15
C HIS A 483 9.01 -23.96 25.82
N LYS A 484 9.66 -24.22 24.69
CA LYS A 484 9.13 -23.87 23.36
C LYS A 484 7.93 -24.73 22.96
N LEU A 485 7.90 -26.01 23.36
CA LEU A 485 6.75 -26.88 23.12
C LEU A 485 5.51 -26.47 23.94
N ARG A 486 5.67 -25.80 25.10
CA ARG A 486 4.53 -25.16 25.79
C ARG A 486 3.86 -24.06 24.95
N LYS A 487 4.64 -23.33 24.14
CA LYS A 487 4.09 -22.33 23.20
C LYS A 487 3.28 -22.99 22.10
N VAL A 488 3.76 -24.13 21.58
CA VAL A 488 3.03 -24.96 20.61
C VAL A 488 1.72 -25.46 21.21
N ARG A 489 1.76 -26.01 22.43
CA ARG A 489 0.56 -26.44 23.18
C ARG A 489 -0.48 -25.34 23.31
N LYS A 490 -0.07 -24.14 23.73
CA LYS A 490 -0.98 -22.99 23.90
C LYS A 490 -1.64 -22.53 22.60
N GLU A 491 -0.96 -22.67 21.46
CA GLU A 491 -1.55 -22.34 20.15
C GLU A 491 -2.49 -23.45 19.66
N LEU A 492 -2.18 -24.72 19.94
CA LEU A 492 -3.05 -25.87 19.66
C LEU A 492 -4.33 -25.85 20.51
N GLU A 493 -4.24 -25.49 21.80
CA GLU A 493 -5.40 -25.33 22.71
C GLU A 493 -6.37 -24.22 22.25
N LYS A 494 -5.87 -23.19 21.55
CA LYS A 494 -6.69 -22.15 20.92
C LYS A 494 -7.38 -22.62 19.63
N GLY A 495 -7.18 -23.88 19.23
CA GLY A 495 -7.72 -24.46 18.01
C GLY A 495 -6.98 -24.06 16.73
N SER A 496 -5.76 -23.50 16.84
CA SER A 496 -4.91 -23.25 15.66
C SER A 496 -4.21 -24.53 15.21
N ARG A 497 -3.81 -24.61 13.95
CA ARG A 497 -2.84 -25.62 13.48
C ARG A 497 -1.44 -25.05 13.62
N VAL A 498 -0.46 -25.88 13.95
CA VAL A 498 0.92 -25.42 14.16
C VAL A 498 1.86 -26.11 13.17
N GLU A 499 2.71 -25.32 12.52
CA GLU A 499 3.86 -25.77 11.74
C GLU A 499 5.12 -25.57 12.58
N LEU A 500 5.70 -26.67 13.05
CA LEU A 500 6.91 -26.67 13.85
C LEU A 500 8.13 -26.78 12.95
N VAL A 501 8.94 -25.73 12.84
CA VAL A 501 10.03 -25.62 11.88
C VAL A 501 11.37 -25.65 12.61
N PHE A 502 12.19 -26.66 12.34
CA PHE A 502 13.57 -26.76 12.79
C PHE A 502 14.52 -26.19 11.73
N SER A 503 15.35 -25.22 12.08
CA SER A 503 16.34 -24.61 11.19
C SER A 503 17.66 -24.28 11.91
N PRO A 504 18.82 -24.31 11.26
CA PRO A 504 20.09 -23.98 11.91
C PRO A 504 20.17 -22.48 12.25
N LYS A 505 20.80 -22.14 13.39
CA LYS A 505 21.19 -20.75 13.70
C LYS A 505 22.55 -20.48 13.05
N VAL A 506 22.65 -19.49 12.16
CA VAL A 506 23.94 -19.04 11.62
C VAL A 506 24.76 -18.41 12.77
N PRO A 507 26.02 -18.83 13.04
CA PRO A 507 26.96 -19.54 12.17
C PRO A 507 27.19 -21.03 12.52
N GLN A 508 26.24 -21.73 13.13
CA GLN A 508 26.42 -23.13 13.54
C GLN A 508 26.49 -24.08 12.34
N ARG A 509 27.36 -25.10 12.44
CA ARG A 509 27.49 -26.17 11.43
C ARG A 509 26.14 -26.87 11.24
N PRO A 510 25.72 -27.16 10.00
CA PRO A 510 24.45 -27.85 9.75
C PRO A 510 24.45 -29.22 10.45
N PRO A 511 23.34 -29.62 11.08
CA PRO A 511 23.24 -30.89 11.78
C PRO A 511 23.31 -32.07 10.81
N THR A 512 23.88 -33.19 11.27
CA THR A 512 23.86 -34.46 10.53
C THR A 512 22.44 -35.04 10.47
N ALA A 513 22.14 -35.82 9.43
CA ALA A 513 20.83 -36.47 9.24
C ALA A 513 20.42 -37.36 10.43
N ALA A 514 21.37 -38.04 11.06
CA ALA A 514 21.14 -38.84 12.27
C ALA A 514 20.66 -37.96 13.46
N HIS A 515 21.33 -36.82 13.69
CA HIS A 515 20.95 -35.88 14.74
C HIS A 515 19.58 -35.23 14.48
N MET A 516 19.28 -34.91 13.22
CA MET A 516 17.95 -34.40 12.84
C MET A 516 16.85 -35.43 13.11
N SER A 517 17.09 -36.70 12.78
CA SER A 517 16.14 -37.78 13.03
C SER A 517 15.88 -38.00 14.52
N GLU A 518 16.94 -37.98 15.33
CA GLU A 518 16.85 -38.13 16.79
C GLU A 518 16.07 -36.99 17.44
N ARG A 519 16.36 -35.73 17.08
CA ARG A 519 15.66 -34.56 17.62
C ARG A 519 14.19 -34.50 17.21
N LEU A 520 13.88 -34.91 15.99
CA LEU A 520 12.50 -35.04 15.55
C LEU A 520 11.76 -36.13 16.34
N LYS A 521 12.42 -37.26 16.66
CA LYS A 521 11.82 -38.31 17.52
C LYS A 521 11.56 -37.79 18.93
N GLU A 522 12.51 -37.10 19.54
CA GLU A 522 12.37 -36.49 20.87
C GLU A 522 11.22 -35.47 20.92
N ALA A 523 11.14 -34.58 19.93
CA ALA A 523 10.02 -33.65 19.81
C ALA A 523 8.67 -34.36 19.64
N THR A 524 8.65 -35.50 18.93
CA THR A 524 7.44 -36.33 18.76
C THR A 524 6.97 -36.89 20.09
N VAL A 525 7.89 -37.40 20.91
CA VAL A 525 7.57 -37.94 22.24
C VAL A 525 6.95 -36.85 23.13
N HIS A 526 7.52 -35.65 23.14
CA HIS A 526 7.03 -34.55 23.97
C HIS A 526 5.68 -33.97 23.53
N ILE A 527 5.32 -34.06 22.25
CA ILE A 527 4.04 -33.53 21.75
C ILE A 527 2.94 -34.59 21.68
N ALA A 528 3.27 -35.88 21.78
CA ALA A 528 2.33 -36.99 21.66
C ALA A 528 1.16 -36.91 22.65
N GLU A 529 1.36 -36.27 23.81
CA GLU A 529 0.34 -36.10 24.84
C GLU A 529 -0.75 -35.08 24.46
N PHE A 530 -0.50 -34.13 23.54
CA PHE A 530 -1.43 -33.04 23.24
C PHE A 530 -1.62 -32.73 21.75
N ALA A 531 -0.84 -33.34 20.86
CA ALA A 531 -0.88 -33.08 19.43
C ALA A 531 -0.74 -34.37 18.59
N LYS A 532 -1.40 -34.39 17.43
CA LYS A 532 -1.20 -35.39 16.37
C LYS A 532 -0.74 -34.71 15.08
N GLU A 533 0.08 -35.40 14.29
CA GLU A 533 0.45 -34.91 12.97
C GLU A 533 -0.74 -35.01 12.00
N TRP A 534 -1.00 -33.95 11.24
CA TRP A 534 -2.10 -33.92 10.26
C TRP A 534 -1.64 -34.03 8.81
N ALA A 535 -0.34 -33.85 8.56
CA ALA A 535 0.30 -34.00 7.25
C ALA A 535 1.71 -34.59 7.44
N PRO A 536 2.26 -35.29 6.43
CA PRO A 536 3.60 -35.87 6.49
C PRO A 536 4.67 -34.79 6.68
N ARG A 537 5.72 -35.11 7.43
CA ARG A 537 6.85 -34.21 7.71
C ARG A 537 7.57 -33.85 6.42
N LYS A 538 8.02 -32.60 6.32
CA LYS A 538 8.85 -32.13 5.21
C LYS A 538 10.28 -31.90 5.69
N VAL A 539 11.26 -32.57 5.07
CA VAL A 539 12.69 -32.37 5.37
C VAL A 539 13.38 -31.96 4.07
N GLU A 540 13.90 -30.73 4.03
CA GLU A 540 14.62 -30.17 2.89
C GLU A 540 15.96 -29.60 3.38
N GLY A 541 17.05 -30.29 3.06
CA GLY A 541 18.39 -29.89 3.52
C GLY A 541 18.51 -29.93 5.05
N ALA A 542 18.86 -28.79 5.65
CA ALA A 542 18.97 -28.62 7.10
C ALA A 542 17.68 -28.11 7.76
N VAL A 543 16.55 -28.10 7.04
CA VAL A 543 15.26 -27.64 7.56
C VAL A 543 14.27 -28.81 7.65
N ALA A 544 13.59 -28.93 8.79
CA ALA A 544 12.53 -29.92 8.99
C ALA A 544 11.24 -29.26 9.49
N ILE A 545 10.09 -29.68 8.96
CA ILE A 545 8.77 -29.14 9.30
C ILE A 545 7.85 -30.27 9.78
N MET A 546 7.27 -30.12 10.97
CA MET A 546 6.22 -30.99 11.50
C MET A 546 4.86 -30.27 11.50
N TYR A 547 3.83 -30.94 10.99
CA TYR A 547 2.48 -30.38 10.84
C TYR A 547 1.54 -30.87 11.94
N LEU A 548 1.26 -30.04 12.94
CA LEU A 548 0.59 -30.43 14.18
C LEU A 548 -0.85 -29.91 14.29
N LYS A 549 -1.75 -30.75 14.82
CA LYS A 549 -3.12 -30.41 15.25
C LYS A 549 -3.37 -30.95 16.65
N ALA A 550 -4.25 -30.30 17.42
CA ALA A 550 -4.62 -30.76 18.77
C ALA A 550 -5.29 -32.15 18.72
N LEU A 551 -5.08 -32.95 19.77
CA LEU A 551 -5.90 -34.14 20.03
C LEU A 551 -7.34 -33.71 20.40
N GLU A 552 -8.33 -34.51 20.00
CA GLU A 552 -9.75 -34.16 20.17
C GLU A 552 -10.15 -34.02 21.66
N ASP A 553 -9.45 -34.71 22.55
CA ASP A 553 -9.67 -34.68 24.01
C ASP A 553 -8.98 -33.48 24.72
N ALA A 554 -8.06 -32.78 24.06
CA ALA A 554 -7.33 -31.64 24.65
C ALA A 554 -8.15 -30.33 24.67
N LYS A 555 -9.40 -30.35 24.18
CA LYS A 555 -10.28 -29.15 24.09
C LYS A 555 -11.03 -28.80 25.37
N LYS A 556 -10.87 -29.55 26.47
CA LYS A 556 -11.46 -29.19 27.77
C LYS A 556 -10.39 -28.66 28.73
N PRO A 557 -10.51 -27.43 29.24
CA PRO A 557 -9.83 -27.10 30.50
C PRO A 557 -10.47 -27.94 31.61
N SER A 558 -9.68 -28.80 32.26
CA SER A 558 -10.10 -29.40 33.53
C SER A 558 -10.15 -28.29 34.58
N ASN A 559 -11.34 -27.77 34.85
CA ASN A 559 -11.62 -27.14 36.14
C ASN A 559 -11.68 -28.28 37.17
N ALA A 560 -10.55 -28.59 37.78
CA ALA A 560 -10.48 -29.42 38.98
C ALA A 560 -9.21 -29.05 39.77
N ALA A 561 -9.47 -28.60 41.00
CA ALA A 561 -8.57 -28.17 42.09
C ALA A 561 -8.33 -26.66 42.16
#